data_AF-K1TJC1-F1
#
_entry.id   AF-K1TJC1-F1
#
_cell.length_a   1.000
_cell.length_b   1.000
_cell.length_c   1.000
_cell.angle_alpha   90.00
_cell.angle_beta   90.00
_cell.angle_gamma   90.00
#
_symmetry.space_group_name_H-M   'P 1'
#
loop_
_entity.id
_entity.type
_entity.pdbx_description
1 polymer ?
#
loop_
_entity_poly.entity_id
_entity_poly.type
_entity_poly.pdbx_seq_one_letter_code
_entity_poly.pdbx_strand_id
1 'polypeptide(L)'
;RIIYDTHGANIYINICTTKIFIEKVKMTISYQEEIKFISNKIRELRKEKQMTVQELAYRCDMERSNMSRIESGRTNLTVKTMCIICNALNVNLRDIIR
;
A
#
# COMPACT_ATOMS: atom_id res chain seq x y z
N ARG A 1 43.68 15.37 -9.82
CA ARG A 1 42.98 14.31 -10.60
C ARG A 1 43.39 12.98 -9.99
N ILE A 2 42.63 12.47 -9.02
CA ILE A 2 42.95 11.21 -8.34
C ILE A 2 42.40 10.09 -9.22
N ILE A 3 43.28 9.29 -9.80
CA ILE A 3 42.92 8.09 -10.55
C ILE A 3 42.77 7.00 -9.49
N TYR A 4 41.54 6.63 -9.15
CA TYR A 4 41.29 5.44 -8.34
C TYR A 4 41.64 4.22 -9.19
N ASP A 5 42.49 3.34 -8.66
CA ASP A 5 42.84 2.07 -9.28
C ASP A 5 41.58 1.23 -9.51
N THR A 6 41.28 0.96 -10.79
CA THR A 6 40.13 0.20 -11.27
C THR A 6 40.08 -1.23 -10.71
N HIS A 7 41.19 -1.77 -10.20
CA HIS A 7 41.23 -3.10 -9.60
C HIS A 7 40.50 -3.16 -8.26
N GLY A 8 40.69 -2.14 -7.40
CA GLY A 8 39.97 -2.02 -6.13
C GLY A 8 38.47 -1.78 -6.31
N ALA A 9 38.09 -0.97 -7.32
CA ALA A 9 36.68 -0.71 -7.64
C ALA A 9 35.94 -1.97 -8.10
N ASN A 10 36.58 -2.84 -8.89
CA ASN A 10 35.98 -4.10 -9.34
C ASN A 10 35.80 -5.13 -8.22
N ILE A 11 36.64 -5.14 -7.20
CA ILE A 11 36.47 -6.00 -6.02
C ILE A 11 35.26 -5.53 -5.20
N TYR A 12 35.09 -4.23 -4.99
CA TYR A 12 33.91 -3.68 -4.30
C TYR A 12 32.62 -3.95 -5.07
N ILE A 13 32.63 -3.83 -6.41
CA ILE A 13 31.50 -4.18 -7.25
C ILE A 13 31.19 -5.67 -7.12
N ASN A 14 32.18 -6.57 -7.18
CA ASN A 14 31.96 -8.01 -7.06
C ASN A 14 31.45 -8.45 -5.68
N ILE A 15 31.93 -7.82 -4.59
CA ILE A 15 31.44 -8.05 -3.23
C ILE A 15 29.96 -7.60 -3.12
N CYS A 16 29.61 -6.44 -3.70
CA CYS A 16 28.23 -5.95 -3.73
C CYS A 16 27.31 -6.74 -4.68
N THR A 17 27.83 -7.37 -5.73
CA THR A 17 27.04 -8.17 -6.70
C THR A 17 26.92 -9.65 -6.33
N THR A 18 27.41 -10.07 -5.16
CA THR A 18 27.16 -11.44 -4.68
C THR A 18 25.65 -11.67 -4.64
N LYS A 19 25.17 -12.63 -5.44
CA LYS A 19 23.76 -13.07 -5.53
C LYS A 19 23.06 -13.24 -4.17
N ILE A 20 23.85 -13.50 -3.13
CA ILE A 20 23.46 -13.63 -1.72
C ILE A 20 22.82 -12.34 -1.16
N PHE A 21 23.30 -11.14 -1.53
CA PHE A 21 22.68 -9.88 -1.10
C PHE A 21 21.36 -9.62 -1.84
N ILE A 22 21.31 -9.92 -3.15
CA ILE A 22 20.08 -9.81 -3.95
C ILE A 22 19.00 -10.81 -3.46
N GLU A 23 19.38 -12.02 -3.03
CA GLU A 23 18.44 -12.99 -2.44
C GLU A 23 17.96 -12.60 -1.04
N LYS A 24 18.81 -12.04 -0.18
CA LYS A 24 18.38 -11.55 1.15
C LYS A 24 17.48 -10.31 1.08
N VAL A 25 17.65 -9.45 0.07
CA VAL A 25 16.79 -8.28 -0.15
C VAL A 25 15.45 -8.67 -0.82
N LYS A 26 15.36 -9.86 -1.45
CA LYS A 26 14.10 -10.49 -1.86
C LYS A 26 13.27 -11.04 -0.69
N MET A 27 13.44 -10.50 0.52
CA MET A 27 12.37 -10.44 1.51
C MET A 27 11.27 -9.52 0.95
N THR A 28 10.57 -9.98 -0.08
CA THR A 28 9.39 -9.33 -0.64
C THR A 28 8.32 -9.31 0.44
N ILE A 29 8.18 -8.17 1.11
CA ILE A 29 7.01 -7.91 1.92
C ILE A 29 5.82 -7.91 0.96
N SER A 30 5.04 -8.99 0.97
CA SER A 30 3.80 -9.08 0.20
C SER A 30 2.72 -8.31 0.94
N TYR A 31 2.52 -7.04 0.57
CA TYR A 31 1.48 -6.18 1.15
C TYR A 31 0.05 -6.57 0.74
N GLN A 32 -0.12 -7.65 -0.03
CA GLN A 32 -1.42 -8.04 -0.58
C GLN A 32 -2.43 -8.39 0.52
N GLU A 33 -1.98 -9.11 1.56
CA GLU A 33 -2.86 -9.46 2.69
C GLU A 33 -3.27 -8.21 3.48
N GLU A 34 -2.35 -7.26 3.67
CA GLU A 34 -2.63 -6.00 4.37
C GLU A 34 -3.63 -5.13 3.59
N ILE A 35 -3.43 -5.00 2.28
CA ILE A 35 -4.35 -4.28 1.38
C ILE A 35 -5.74 -4.92 1.44
N LYS A 36 -5.80 -6.26 1.39
CA LYS A 36 -7.07 -7.00 1.46
C LYS A 36 -7.76 -6.82 2.81
N PHE A 37 -7.01 -6.85 3.91
CA PHE A 37 -7.53 -6.59 5.25
C PHE A 37 -8.15 -5.19 5.35
N ILE A 38 -7.40 -4.15 5.01
CA ILE A 38 -7.86 -2.75 5.01
C ILE A 38 -9.11 -2.59 4.14
N SER A 39 -9.09 -3.18 2.94
CA SER A 39 -10.21 -3.10 1.98
C SER A 39 -11.48 -3.75 2.51
N ASN A 40 -11.36 -4.92 3.15
CA ASN A 40 -12.47 -5.59 3.80
C ASN A 40 -12.99 -4.78 4.99
N LYS A 41 -12.10 -4.20 5.80
CA LYS A 41 -12.48 -3.40 6.96
C LYS A 41 -13.25 -2.15 6.57
N ILE A 42 -12.84 -1.46 5.51
CA ILE A 42 -13.59 -0.34 4.91
C ILE A 42 -15.00 -0.79 4.51
N ARG A 43 -15.13 -1.94 3.85
CA ARG A 43 -16.41 -2.50 3.41
C ARG A 43 -17.32 -2.85 4.59
N GLU A 44 -16.78 -3.41 5.66
CA GLU A 44 -17.51 -3.72 6.89
C GLU A 44 -18.06 -2.44 7.54
N LEU A 45 -17.19 -1.46 7.81
CA LEU A 45 -17.56 -0.19 8.42
C LEU A 45 -18.60 0.57 7.59
N ARG A 46 -18.50 0.53 6.26
CA ARG A 46 -19.51 1.09 5.36
C ARG A 46 -20.87 0.42 5.56
N LYS A 47 -20.90 -0.92 5.63
CA LYS A 47 -22.14 -1.69 5.81
C LYS A 47 -22.76 -1.47 7.18
N GLU A 48 -21.94 -1.37 8.23
CA GLU A 48 -22.39 -1.03 9.59
C GLU A 48 -23.11 0.32 9.62
N LYS A 49 -22.64 1.28 8.81
CA LYS A 49 -23.25 2.60 8.62
C LYS A 49 -24.38 2.63 7.59
N GLN A 50 -24.79 1.48 7.07
CA GLN A 50 -25.86 1.31 6.07
C GLN A 50 -25.66 2.14 4.80
N MET A 51 -24.41 2.45 4.45
CA MET A 51 -24.08 3.24 3.27
C MET A 51 -23.96 2.34 2.04
N THR A 52 -24.42 2.80 0.88
CA THR A 52 -24.13 2.11 -0.39
C THR A 52 -22.69 2.41 -0.85
N VAL A 53 -22.16 1.62 -1.79
CA VAL A 53 -20.84 1.91 -2.39
C VAL A 53 -20.84 3.27 -3.10
N GLN A 54 -21.96 3.63 -3.75
CA GLN A 54 -22.13 4.93 -4.40
C GLN A 54 -22.10 6.07 -3.38
N GLU A 55 -22.77 5.90 -2.24
CA GLU A 55 -22.83 6.89 -1.17
C GLU A 55 -21.44 7.16 -0.57
N LEU A 56 -20.68 6.10 -0.27
CA LEU A 56 -19.31 6.25 0.22
C LEU A 56 -18.41 6.92 -0.83
N ALA A 57 -18.53 6.52 -2.10
CA ALA A 57 -17.76 7.12 -3.19
C ALA A 57 -18.05 8.62 -3.31
N TYR A 58 -19.33 9.02 -3.24
CA TYR A 58 -19.76 10.42 -3.27
C TYR A 58 -19.17 11.23 -2.12
N ARG A 59 -19.21 10.72 -0.88
CA ARG A 59 -18.61 11.39 0.28
C ARG A 59 -17.09 11.53 0.21
N CYS A 60 -16.44 10.62 -0.50
CA CYS A 60 -14.99 10.64 -0.72
C CYS A 60 -14.58 11.47 -1.95
N ASP A 61 -15.52 12.05 -2.69
CA ASP A 61 -15.29 12.69 -4.00
C ASP A 61 -14.56 11.75 -4.99
N MET A 62 -15.07 10.51 -5.11
CA MET A 62 -14.51 9.45 -5.94
C MET A 62 -15.57 8.81 -6.82
N GLU A 63 -15.13 8.24 -7.94
CA GLU A 63 -16.00 7.39 -8.74
C GLU A 63 -16.38 6.10 -7.98
N ARG A 64 -17.62 5.65 -8.19
CA ARG A 64 -18.13 4.37 -7.68
C ARG A 64 -17.26 3.18 -8.09
N SER A 65 -16.74 3.21 -9.32
CA SER A 65 -15.83 2.20 -9.87
C SER A 65 -14.55 2.09 -9.03
N ASN A 66 -13.96 3.24 -8.67
CA ASN A 66 -12.77 3.33 -7.84
C ASN A 66 -13.05 2.81 -6.42
N MET A 67 -14.13 3.26 -5.78
CA MET A 67 -14.53 2.77 -4.46
C MET A 67 -14.78 1.25 -4.46
N SER A 68 -15.40 0.71 -5.52
CA SER A 68 -15.61 -0.73 -5.65
C SER A 68 -14.28 -1.50 -5.83
N ARG A 69 -13.28 -0.93 -6.51
CA ARG A 69 -11.95 -1.55 -6.63
C ARG A 69 -11.21 -1.55 -5.30
N ILE A 70 -11.32 -0.43 -4.57
CA ILE A 70 -10.81 -0.27 -3.20
C ILE A 70 -11.40 -1.36 -2.30
N GLU A 71 -12.73 -1.46 -2.17
CA GLU A 71 -13.35 -2.49 -1.31
C GLU A 71 -13.07 -3.94 -1.72
N SER A 72 -12.61 -4.15 -2.96
CA SER A 72 -12.21 -5.47 -3.46
C SER A 72 -10.72 -5.80 -3.28
N GLY A 73 -9.93 -4.89 -2.71
CA GLY A 73 -8.48 -5.07 -2.54
C GLY A 73 -7.68 -5.01 -3.85
N ARG A 74 -8.28 -4.49 -4.94
CA ARG A 74 -7.66 -4.41 -6.27
C ARG A 74 -6.90 -3.11 -6.52
N THR A 75 -6.80 -2.27 -5.50
CA THR A 75 -6.14 -0.95 -5.57
C THR A 75 -5.25 -0.78 -4.35
N ASN A 76 -3.99 -0.42 -4.57
CA ASN A 76 -3.13 0.05 -3.48
C ASN A 76 -3.53 1.49 -3.11
N LEU A 77 -3.94 1.69 -1.86
CA LEU A 77 -4.40 2.97 -1.35
C LEU A 77 -3.22 3.82 -0.91
N THR A 78 -3.26 5.12 -1.22
CA THR A 78 -2.36 6.05 -0.54
C THR A 78 -2.89 6.34 0.87
N VAL A 79 -2.01 6.76 1.77
CA VAL A 79 -2.43 7.23 3.11
C VAL A 79 -3.44 8.37 3.02
N LYS A 80 -3.28 9.28 2.05
CA LYS A 80 -4.25 10.36 1.77
C LYS A 80 -5.63 9.79 1.47
N THR A 81 -5.71 8.78 0.61
CA THR A 81 -6.98 8.10 0.27
C THR A 81 -7.59 7.43 1.50
N MET A 82 -6.78 6.76 2.33
CA MET A 82 -7.27 6.17 3.58
C MET A 82 -7.84 7.24 4.52
N CYS A 83 -7.18 8.39 4.70
CA CYS A 83 -7.69 9.47 5.52
C CYS A 83 -9.02 10.03 5.02
N ILE A 84 -9.17 10.20 3.70
CA ILE A 84 -10.45 10.63 3.10
C ILE A 84 -11.56 9.63 3.42
N ILE A 85 -11.30 8.34 3.27
CA ILE A 85 -12.27 7.28 3.58
C ILE A 85 -12.60 7.24 5.07
N CYS A 86 -11.60 7.39 5.95
CA CYS A 86 -11.80 7.46 7.40
C CYS A 86 -12.73 8.61 7.77
N ASN A 87 -12.50 9.80 7.20
CA ASN A 87 -13.34 10.97 7.43
C ASN A 87 -14.77 10.75 6.92
N ALA A 88 -14.93 10.20 5.71
CA ALA A 88 -16.24 9.90 5.13
C ALA A 88 -17.03 8.86 5.93
N LEU A 89 -16.33 7.90 6.54
CA LEU A 89 -16.89 6.91 7.45
C LEU A 89 -17.02 7.43 8.88
N ASN A 90 -16.45 8.57 9.26
CA ASN A 90 -16.37 9.06 10.64
C ASN A 90 -15.79 7.98 11.58
N VAL A 91 -14.58 7.50 11.26
CA VAL A 91 -13.78 6.53 12.03
C VAL A 91 -12.33 6.99 12.06
N ASN A 92 -11.54 6.46 13.00
CA ASN A 92 -10.11 6.76 13.04
C ASN A 92 -9.31 5.79 12.17
N LEU A 93 -8.13 6.22 11.73
CA LEU A 93 -7.23 5.37 10.92
C LEU A 93 -6.88 4.05 11.64
N ARG A 94 -6.70 4.09 12.97
CA ARG A 94 -6.50 2.94 13.87
C ARG A 94 -7.61 1.89 13.82
N ASP A 95 -8.80 2.24 13.35
CA ASP A 95 -9.94 1.32 13.27
C ASP A 95 -9.91 0.49 11.97
N ILE A 96 -9.06 0.88 11.01
CA ILE A 96 -8.93 0.27 9.67
C ILE A 96 -7.62 -0.51 9.53
N ILE A 97 -6.56 -0.12 10.25
CA ILE A 97 -5.26 -0.78 10.26
C ILE A 97 -5.16 -1.77 11.43
N ARG A 98 -4.27 -2.77 11.31
CA ARG A 98 -3.99 -3.77 12.35
C ARG A 98 -2.86 -3.33 13.30
#